data_AF-A0A9W9LNI0-F1
#
_entry.id   AF-A0A9W9LNI0-F1
#
_cell.length_a   1.000
_cell.length_b   1.000
_cell.length_c   1.000
_cell.angle_alpha   90.00
_cell.angle_beta   90.00
_cell.angle_gamma   90.00
#
_symmetry.space_group_name_H-M   'P 1'
#
loop_
_entity.id
_entity.type
_entity.pdbx_description
1 polymer ?
#
loop_
_entity_poly.entity_id
_entity_poly.type
_entity_poly.pdbx_seq_one_letter_code
_entity_poly.pdbx_strand_id
1 'polypeptide(L)'
;MGDFKHTIGLLKALLVRIPLILKTLVLHGIQMSPVTGKQDIRTELTTSIIRSFMTFSAPVDKTQKNSMRDPGIKGPMWVSKVTLPQPEIDVRDAVLRAIDDLRTGDETFDMPELAAVEAEWTGYRSGVGKKTPQPDLSEAEKYRELRKESPSDMTILYFHGGAYFLMDPCTHRVPVAHLSRLTGAPVFSVRYRLAPQNPFPAALVDALTAYLSLIHPPPGALHKPVPANKIVIAGDSAGGNLSLVLLQTLLTLKRASQPICFHGKNVDLELPAGVATISPWCDVTRSMPSIINNAKFDYLEMKAVPSEDPDEPAPFTPLPFPSGAAWPVSPPRVDMFANASMVIHPLVSPLATKPELWKDAPPVFISTGEECLTDEDLILARRMHKAGVPVVAEQFEGMPHCHGLLMISTPSGKRFFQGLSEFCRDAVAGRVAPTGHLTWLGFGLQSTRKIPLEEVSEVDDERADTRMRKSAAWRVREEEALLKEWRAQAKL
;
A
#
# COMPACT_ATOMS: atom_id res chain seq x y z
N MET A 1 8.62 19.56 27.26
CA MET A 1 9.99 19.50 26.69
C MET A 1 10.08 18.79 25.34
N GLY A 2 9.33 17.72 25.07
CA GLY A 2 9.36 17.00 23.77
C GLY A 2 8.78 17.77 22.57
N ASP A 3 7.68 18.50 22.75
CA ASP A 3 6.99 19.25 21.68
C ASP A 3 7.82 20.42 21.15
N PHE A 4 8.56 21.09 22.06
CA PHE A 4 9.47 22.19 21.72
C PHE A 4 10.69 21.70 20.92
N LYS A 5 11.31 20.58 21.32
CA LYS A 5 12.42 19.97 20.58
C LYS A 5 11.99 19.49 19.18
N HIS A 6 10.78 18.94 19.07
CA HIS A 6 10.21 18.53 17.78
C HIS A 6 9.94 19.73 16.86
N THR A 7 9.35 20.80 17.41
CA THR A 7 9.07 22.04 16.68
C THR A 7 10.36 22.70 16.17
N ILE A 8 11.41 22.77 17.00
CA ILE A 8 12.74 23.25 16.59
C ILE A 8 13.36 22.35 15.51
N GLY A 9 13.20 21.02 15.63
CA GLY A 9 13.67 20.08 14.62
C GLY A 9 13.02 20.29 13.26
N LEU A 10 11.69 20.48 13.24
CA LEU A 10 10.93 20.75 12.03
C LEU A 10 11.31 22.11 11.40
N LEU A 11 11.47 23.14 12.22
CA LEU A 11 11.94 24.47 11.79
C LEU A 11 13.34 24.38 11.16
N LYS A 12 14.29 23.68 11.79
CA LYS A 12 15.62 23.45 11.20
C LYS A 12 15.54 22.68 9.89
N ALA A 13 14.70 21.67 9.81
CA ALA A 13 14.51 20.89 8.57
C ALA A 13 13.94 21.76 7.43
N LEU A 14 13.02 22.68 7.73
CA LEU A 14 12.46 23.62 6.76
C LEU A 14 13.48 24.71 6.35
N LEU A 15 14.28 25.23 7.29
CA LEU A 15 15.31 26.24 7.01
C LEU A 15 16.32 25.77 5.96
N VAL A 16 16.80 24.52 6.07
CA VAL A 16 17.75 23.93 5.09
C VAL A 16 17.14 23.83 3.68
N ARG A 17 15.81 23.83 3.57
CA ARG A 17 15.07 23.68 2.31
C ARG A 17 14.63 25.01 1.70
N ILE A 18 14.89 26.16 2.34
CA ILE A 18 14.56 27.48 1.78
C ILE A 18 15.06 27.67 0.33
N PRO A 19 16.30 27.30 -0.03
CA PRO A 19 16.77 27.46 -1.41
C PRO A 19 15.93 26.63 -2.42
N LEU A 20 15.55 25.41 -2.05
CA LEU A 20 14.68 24.55 -2.86
C LEU A 20 13.28 25.17 -3.02
N ILE A 21 12.70 25.66 -1.92
CA ILE A 21 11.39 26.31 -1.92
C ILE A 21 11.39 27.55 -2.82
N LEU A 22 12.40 28.43 -2.67
CA LEU A 22 12.54 29.63 -3.48
C LEU A 22 12.74 29.30 -4.97
N LYS A 23 13.60 28.32 -5.28
CA LYS A 23 13.82 27.85 -6.66
C LYS A 23 12.50 27.36 -7.29
N THR A 24 11.73 26.56 -6.55
CA THR A 24 10.44 26.03 -6.99
C THR A 24 9.45 27.16 -7.27
N LEU A 25 9.32 28.12 -6.34
CA LEU A 25 8.46 29.29 -6.50
C LEU A 25 8.82 30.13 -7.73
N VAL A 26 10.12 30.39 -7.95
CA VAL A 26 10.59 31.17 -9.09
C VAL A 26 10.31 30.45 -10.40
N LEU A 27 10.70 29.17 -10.53
CA LEU A 27 10.51 28.39 -11.76
C LEU A 27 9.03 28.24 -12.10
N HIS A 28 8.18 27.97 -11.10
CA HIS A 28 6.74 27.90 -11.31
C HIS A 28 6.15 29.26 -11.74
N GLY A 29 6.55 30.35 -11.08
CA GLY A 29 6.06 31.70 -11.36
C GLY A 29 6.40 32.20 -12.77
N ILE A 30 7.56 31.80 -13.31
CA ILE A 30 7.98 32.13 -14.69
C ILE A 30 7.61 31.04 -15.72
N GLN A 31 6.77 30.07 -15.34
CA GLN A 31 6.30 28.97 -16.21
C GLN A 31 7.43 28.11 -16.81
N MET A 32 8.55 27.99 -16.09
CA MET A 32 9.69 27.15 -16.45
C MET A 32 9.77 25.87 -15.59
N SER A 33 8.75 25.60 -14.77
CA SER A 33 8.69 24.36 -14.00
C SER A 33 8.32 23.18 -14.92
N PRO A 34 8.95 22.00 -14.75
CA PRO A 34 8.62 20.81 -15.54
C PRO A 34 7.18 20.29 -15.33
N VAL A 35 6.48 20.79 -14.32
CA VAL A 35 5.08 20.42 -14.00
C VAL A 35 4.06 21.51 -14.36
N THR A 36 4.52 22.60 -15.00
CA THR A 36 3.64 23.70 -15.44
C THR A 36 2.48 23.18 -16.28
N GLY A 37 1.26 23.64 -15.97
CA GLY A 37 0.03 23.22 -16.63
C GLY A 37 -0.62 21.96 -16.07
N LYS A 38 0.06 21.24 -15.15
CA LYS A 38 -0.44 19.99 -14.55
C LYS A 38 -0.37 19.95 -13.03
N GLN A 39 0.44 20.79 -12.38
CA GLN A 39 0.43 20.97 -10.93
C GLN A 39 0.24 22.44 -10.58
N ASP A 40 -0.49 22.70 -9.49
CA ASP A 40 -0.50 24.00 -8.85
C ASP A 40 0.73 24.16 -7.95
N ILE A 41 1.05 25.40 -7.58
CA ILE A 41 2.24 25.67 -6.75
C ILE A 41 2.22 24.95 -5.41
N ARG A 42 1.03 24.71 -4.83
CA ARG A 42 0.89 24.03 -3.54
C ARG A 42 1.27 22.55 -3.68
N THR A 43 0.83 21.93 -4.77
CA THR A 43 1.11 20.53 -5.12
C THR A 43 2.59 20.36 -5.39
N GLU A 44 3.16 21.18 -6.28
CA GLU A 44 4.59 21.12 -6.63
C GLU A 44 5.50 21.33 -5.41
N LEU A 45 5.15 22.29 -4.55
CA LEU A 45 5.89 22.56 -3.33
C LEU A 45 5.80 21.37 -2.35
N THR A 46 4.61 20.79 -2.19
CA THR A 46 4.40 19.61 -1.33
C THR A 46 5.24 18.43 -1.83
N THR A 47 5.17 18.13 -3.13
CA THR A 47 5.95 17.08 -3.79
C THR A 47 7.45 17.32 -3.61
N SER A 48 7.94 18.53 -3.87
CA SER A 48 9.36 18.87 -3.75
C SER A 48 9.88 18.76 -2.31
N ILE A 49 9.07 19.17 -1.32
CA ILE A 49 9.41 19.02 0.09
C ILE A 49 9.47 17.55 0.47
N ILE A 50 8.46 16.73 0.12
CA ILE A 50 8.46 15.29 0.43
C ILE A 50 9.65 14.60 -0.24
N ARG A 51 9.89 14.86 -1.53
CA ARG A 51 11.02 14.31 -2.30
C ARG A 51 12.36 14.59 -1.59
N SER A 52 12.53 15.78 -1.05
CA SER A 52 13.75 16.15 -0.31
C SER A 52 13.94 15.40 1.04
N PHE A 53 12.93 14.71 1.55
CA PHE A 53 13.03 13.80 2.70
C PHE A 53 13.28 12.35 2.29
N MET A 54 13.10 12.00 1.01
CA MET A 54 13.32 10.65 0.47
C MET A 54 14.82 10.33 0.25
N THR A 55 15.72 11.04 0.95
CA THR A 55 17.16 10.80 0.90
C THR A 55 17.55 9.83 2.02
N PHE A 56 17.74 8.55 1.67
CA PHE A 56 18.03 7.45 2.59
C PHE A 56 19.47 7.44 3.14
N SER A 57 19.87 8.55 3.75
CA SER A 57 21.22 8.78 4.29
C SER A 57 21.48 8.15 5.66
N ALA A 58 20.52 7.41 6.21
CA ALA A 58 20.62 6.70 7.48
C ALA A 58 20.36 5.20 7.30
N PRO A 59 20.90 4.32 8.15
CA PRO A 59 20.59 2.90 8.10
C PRO A 59 19.09 2.61 8.17
N VAL A 60 18.68 1.45 7.63
CA VAL A 60 17.26 1.05 7.52
C VAL A 60 16.58 1.00 8.88
N ASP A 61 17.20 0.39 9.90
CA ASP A 61 16.65 0.28 11.24
C ASP A 61 16.32 1.65 11.87
N LYS A 62 17.21 2.63 11.69
CA LYS A 62 17.01 4.00 12.15
C LYS A 62 15.91 4.71 11.35
N THR A 63 15.88 4.51 10.04
CA THR A 63 14.88 5.12 9.14
C THR A 63 13.49 4.58 9.46
N GLN A 64 13.35 3.26 9.58
CA GLN A 64 12.12 2.57 9.97
C GLN A 64 11.63 3.06 11.34
N LYS A 65 12.49 3.03 12.37
CA LYS A 65 12.14 3.52 13.71
C LYS A 65 11.65 4.98 13.72
N ASN A 66 12.26 5.86 12.92
CA ASN A 66 11.82 7.25 12.82
C ASN A 66 10.46 7.37 12.12
N SER A 67 10.23 6.58 11.07
CA SER A 67 8.97 6.59 10.31
C SER A 67 7.77 6.05 11.10
N MET A 68 8.01 5.16 12.07
CA MET A 68 6.99 4.53 12.91
C MET A 68 6.71 5.29 14.21
N ARG A 69 7.28 6.48 14.40
CA ARG A 69 7.16 7.21 15.65
C ARG A 69 5.73 7.71 15.86
N ASP A 70 5.02 7.14 16.83
CA ASP A 70 3.66 7.55 17.20
C ASP A 70 3.63 9.02 17.69
N PRO A 71 2.97 9.95 16.98
CA PRO A 71 2.87 11.35 17.39
C PRO A 71 1.88 11.60 18.54
N GLY A 72 1.21 10.54 19.01
CA GLY A 72 0.10 10.58 19.96
C GLY A 72 -1.25 10.76 19.25
N ILE A 73 -2.32 10.44 19.98
CA ILE A 73 -3.70 10.48 19.46
C ILE A 73 -4.33 11.81 19.87
N LYS A 74 -4.58 12.67 18.88
CA LYS A 74 -5.18 14.00 19.06
C LYS A 74 -6.15 14.29 17.92
N GLY A 75 -7.14 15.13 18.19
CA GLY A 75 -8.07 15.62 17.20
C GLY A 75 -9.36 14.81 17.11
N PRO A 76 -10.09 14.93 15.99
CA PRO A 76 -11.41 14.34 15.81
C PRO A 76 -11.32 12.85 15.43
N MET A 77 -10.65 12.07 16.27
CA MET A 77 -10.52 10.62 16.11
C MET A 77 -10.66 9.89 17.45
N TRP A 78 -11.32 8.74 17.38
CA TRP A 78 -11.21 7.66 18.34
C TRP A 78 -10.18 6.67 17.81
N VAL A 79 -9.31 6.19 18.69
CA VAL A 79 -8.36 5.10 18.40
C VAL A 79 -8.43 4.09 19.54
N SER A 80 -8.76 2.84 19.24
CA SER A 80 -8.68 1.74 20.21
C SER A 80 -7.67 0.70 19.72
N LYS A 81 -6.61 0.51 20.48
CA LYS A 81 -5.53 -0.44 20.18
C LYS A 81 -5.91 -1.84 20.63
N VAL A 82 -5.60 -2.83 19.81
CA VAL A 82 -5.81 -4.25 20.10
C VAL A 82 -4.63 -5.08 19.66
N THR A 83 -4.49 -6.25 20.27
CA THR A 83 -3.52 -7.27 19.86
C THR A 83 -4.30 -8.54 19.58
N LEU A 84 -4.24 -8.98 18.32
CA LEU A 84 -4.74 -10.28 17.92
C LEU A 84 -3.74 -11.33 18.43
N PRO A 85 -4.19 -12.41 19.07
CA PRO A 85 -3.29 -13.46 19.53
C PRO A 85 -2.54 -14.06 18.34
N GLN A 86 -1.38 -14.65 18.62
CA GLN A 86 -0.62 -15.40 17.62
C GLN A 86 -1.55 -16.44 16.96
N PRO A 87 -1.61 -16.51 15.62
CA PRO A 87 -2.47 -17.45 14.92
C PRO A 87 -1.93 -18.88 15.01
N GLU A 88 -2.80 -19.85 14.75
CA GLU A 88 -2.41 -21.24 14.52
C GLU A 88 -1.49 -21.38 13.29
N ILE A 89 -0.75 -22.49 13.25
CA ILE A 89 0.14 -22.81 12.13
C ILE A 89 -0.63 -22.89 10.80
N ASP A 90 -1.89 -23.31 10.85
CA ASP A 90 -2.80 -23.43 9.70
C ASP A 90 -2.97 -22.13 8.91
N VAL A 91 -2.87 -20.96 9.56
CA VAL A 91 -2.96 -19.66 8.86
C VAL A 91 -1.73 -19.43 7.99
N ARG A 92 -0.54 -19.70 8.53
CA ARG A 92 0.69 -19.63 7.74
C ARG A 92 0.67 -20.69 6.64
N ASP A 93 0.32 -21.92 6.97
CA ASP A 93 0.28 -23.02 6.00
C ASP A 93 -0.72 -22.73 4.86
N ALA A 94 -1.83 -22.04 5.14
CA ALA A 94 -2.73 -21.54 4.11
C ALA A 94 -2.05 -20.53 3.17
N VAL A 95 -1.29 -19.56 3.71
CA VAL A 95 -0.51 -18.64 2.87
C VAL A 95 0.53 -19.39 2.03
N LEU A 96 1.24 -20.34 2.62
CA LEU A 96 2.24 -21.15 1.90
C LEU A 96 1.61 -21.96 0.76
N ARG A 97 0.45 -22.59 1.01
CA ARG A 97 -0.30 -23.29 -0.03
C ARG A 97 -0.71 -22.36 -1.18
N ALA A 98 -1.20 -21.16 -0.86
CA ALA A 98 -1.56 -20.19 -1.89
C ALA A 98 -0.33 -19.73 -2.71
N ILE A 99 0.85 -19.66 -2.08
CA ILE A 99 2.11 -19.39 -2.79
C ILE A 99 2.43 -20.55 -3.72
N ASP A 100 2.42 -21.79 -3.22
CA ASP A 100 2.75 -22.97 -4.03
C ASP A 100 1.76 -23.19 -5.20
N ASP A 101 0.47 -22.94 -4.99
CA ASP A 101 -0.57 -23.04 -6.03
C ASP A 101 -0.39 -22.01 -7.17
N LEU A 102 0.24 -20.87 -6.87
CA LEU A 102 0.48 -19.77 -7.81
C LEU A 102 1.91 -19.73 -8.35
N ARG A 103 2.73 -20.69 -7.95
CA ARG A 103 4.15 -20.79 -8.27
C ARG A 103 4.37 -21.02 -9.77
N THR A 104 5.41 -20.41 -10.32
CA THR A 104 5.73 -20.47 -11.76
C THR A 104 7.12 -21.01 -12.07
N GLY A 105 7.98 -21.20 -11.06
CA GLY A 105 9.31 -21.76 -11.21
C GLY A 105 9.93 -22.16 -9.86
N ASP A 106 11.19 -21.79 -9.68
CA ASP A 106 11.98 -22.13 -8.49
C ASP A 106 11.98 -21.01 -7.45
N GLU A 107 10.84 -20.35 -7.25
CA GLU A 107 10.71 -19.24 -6.30
C GLU A 107 11.12 -19.64 -4.87
N THR A 108 11.80 -18.77 -4.14
CA THR A 108 12.29 -19.03 -2.78
C THR A 108 11.95 -17.87 -1.86
N PHE A 109 11.64 -18.15 -0.61
CA PHE A 109 11.34 -17.13 0.39
C PHE A 109 11.70 -17.64 1.79
N ASP A 110 11.82 -16.71 2.73
CA ASP A 110 12.10 -17.04 4.13
C ASP A 110 10.82 -17.50 4.83
N MET A 111 10.88 -18.61 5.56
CA MET A 111 9.74 -19.11 6.32
C MET A 111 9.38 -18.11 7.43
N PRO A 112 8.17 -17.51 7.43
CA PRO A 112 7.84 -16.51 8.42
C PRO A 112 7.55 -17.18 9.77
N GLU A 113 8.00 -16.53 10.85
CA GLU A 113 7.57 -16.88 12.20
C GLU A 113 6.08 -16.55 12.39
N LEU A 114 5.43 -17.22 13.35
CA LEU A 114 4.09 -16.84 13.80
C LEU A 114 4.24 -15.84 14.93
N ALA A 115 3.50 -14.74 14.87
CA ALA A 115 3.51 -13.71 15.90
C ALA A 115 2.10 -13.17 16.14
N ALA A 116 1.88 -12.59 17.31
CA ALA A 116 0.70 -11.78 17.56
C ALA A 116 0.67 -10.57 16.62
N VAL A 117 -0.53 -10.16 16.19
CA VAL A 117 -0.71 -9.05 15.23
C VAL A 117 -1.32 -7.86 15.96
N GLU A 118 -0.60 -6.75 16.01
CA GLU A 118 -1.14 -5.51 16.55
C GLU A 118 -2.02 -4.79 15.53
N ALA A 119 -3.07 -4.13 16.01
CA ALA A 119 -3.96 -3.33 15.18
C ALA A 119 -4.60 -2.19 15.98
N GLU A 120 -5.22 -1.25 15.26
CA GLU A 120 -5.96 -0.15 15.86
C GLU A 120 -7.32 0.02 15.17
N TRP A 121 -8.39 0.02 15.95
CA TRP A 121 -9.69 0.51 15.54
C TRP A 121 -9.68 2.04 15.52
N THR A 122 -9.94 2.64 14.37
CA THR A 122 -10.04 4.09 14.19
C THR A 122 -11.44 4.47 13.79
N GLY A 123 -11.98 5.53 14.40
CA GLY A 123 -13.25 6.12 14.00
C GLY A 123 -13.24 7.64 14.14
N TYR A 124 -14.17 8.32 13.48
CA TYR A 124 -14.29 9.78 13.63
C TYR A 124 -14.89 10.14 14.99
N ARG A 125 -14.31 11.17 15.64
CA ARG A 125 -14.83 11.75 16.89
C ARG A 125 -15.38 13.14 16.61
N SER A 126 -16.70 13.28 16.70
CA SER A 126 -17.43 14.51 16.41
C SER A 126 -17.27 15.55 17.52
N GLY A 127 -17.49 16.82 17.17
CA GLY A 127 -17.54 17.91 18.14
C GLY A 127 -16.22 18.31 18.81
N VAL A 128 -15.08 17.72 18.45
CA VAL A 128 -13.78 18.02 19.10
C VAL A 128 -12.80 18.77 18.20
N GLY A 129 -11.95 19.60 18.82
CA GLY A 129 -10.92 20.38 18.14
C GLY A 129 -9.72 19.54 17.71
N LYS A 130 -8.96 20.01 16.70
CA LYS A 130 -7.82 19.30 16.10
C LYS A 130 -6.70 18.90 17.07
N LYS A 131 -6.58 19.59 18.20
CA LYS A 131 -5.54 19.34 19.22
C LYS A 131 -6.07 18.67 20.48
N THR A 132 -7.37 18.40 20.55
CA THR A 132 -8.00 17.78 21.72
C THR A 132 -7.42 16.39 21.92
N PRO A 133 -6.88 16.05 23.10
CA PRO A 133 -6.39 14.71 23.36
C PRO A 133 -7.56 13.70 23.36
N GLN A 134 -7.24 12.44 23.08
CA GLN A 134 -8.19 11.36 23.35
C GLN A 134 -8.45 11.26 24.87
N PRO A 135 -9.68 10.96 25.30
CA PRO A 135 -9.98 10.70 26.71
C PRO A 135 -9.21 9.51 27.24
N ASP A 136 -8.88 9.57 28.53
CA ASP A 136 -8.26 8.46 29.25
C ASP A 136 -9.35 7.45 29.63
N LEU A 137 -9.48 6.41 28.79
CA LEU A 137 -10.47 5.35 28.87
C LEU A 137 -9.78 4.02 28.58
N SER A 138 -10.36 2.90 29.02
CA SER A 138 -9.90 1.58 28.58
C SER A 138 -10.11 1.38 27.07
N GLU A 139 -9.37 0.45 26.46
CA GLU A 139 -9.53 0.15 25.03
C GLU A 139 -10.95 -0.31 24.68
N ALA A 140 -11.59 -1.10 25.54
CA ALA A 140 -12.97 -1.53 25.35
C ALA A 140 -13.98 -0.35 25.40
N GLU A 141 -13.75 0.63 26.27
CA GLU A 141 -14.58 1.84 26.34
C GLU A 141 -14.35 2.74 25.13
N LYS A 142 -13.09 2.94 24.71
CA LYS A 142 -12.75 3.66 23.48
C LYS A 142 -13.44 3.05 22.27
N TYR A 143 -13.39 1.72 22.12
CA TYR A 143 -14.08 1.01 21.04
C TYR A 143 -15.61 1.19 21.11
N ARG A 144 -16.19 1.16 22.32
CA ARG A 144 -17.64 1.38 22.50
C ARG A 144 -18.06 2.79 22.08
N GLU A 145 -17.33 3.83 22.49
CA GLU A 145 -17.61 5.22 22.07
C GLU A 145 -17.38 5.41 20.57
N LEU A 146 -16.32 4.82 20.03
CA LEU A 146 -16.05 4.78 18.58
C LEU A 146 -17.26 4.23 17.81
N ARG A 147 -17.82 3.10 18.26
CA ARG A 147 -18.97 2.46 17.60
C ARG A 147 -20.27 3.26 17.70
N LYS A 148 -20.43 4.13 18.72
CA LYS A 148 -21.58 5.05 18.78
C LYS A 148 -21.50 6.12 17.69
N GLU A 149 -20.30 6.62 17.40
CA GLU A 149 -20.10 7.70 16.42
C GLU A 149 -19.83 7.21 15.00
N SER A 150 -19.38 5.96 14.85
CA SER A 150 -19.23 5.26 13.57
C SER A 150 -20.13 4.02 13.58
N PRO A 151 -21.47 4.19 13.44
CA PRO A 151 -22.44 3.11 13.67
C PRO A 151 -22.65 2.18 12.48
N SER A 152 -22.01 2.43 11.33
CA SER A 152 -22.16 1.57 10.14
C SER A 152 -21.86 0.11 10.47
N ASP A 153 -22.58 -0.80 9.82
CA ASP A 153 -22.32 -2.24 9.84
C ASP A 153 -21.12 -2.64 8.97
N MET A 154 -20.69 -1.75 8.07
CA MET A 154 -19.45 -1.90 7.31
C MET A 154 -18.23 -1.78 8.22
N THR A 155 -17.21 -2.60 7.98
CA THR A 155 -15.86 -2.44 8.54
C THR A 155 -14.86 -2.29 7.41
N ILE A 156 -13.94 -1.33 7.54
CA ILE A 156 -12.85 -1.17 6.58
C ILE A 156 -11.59 -1.81 7.19
N LEU A 157 -11.06 -2.87 6.59
CA LEU A 157 -9.76 -3.45 6.94
C LEU A 157 -8.68 -2.66 6.20
N TYR A 158 -7.80 -1.96 6.91
CA TYR A 158 -6.85 -1.03 6.29
C TYR A 158 -5.39 -1.46 6.46
N PHE A 159 -4.66 -1.49 5.35
CA PHE A 159 -3.21 -1.70 5.30
C PHE A 159 -2.51 -0.42 4.86
N HIS A 160 -1.59 0.08 5.70
CA HIS A 160 -0.86 1.31 5.41
C HIS A 160 0.18 1.15 4.30
N GLY A 161 0.52 2.21 3.58
CA GLY A 161 1.67 2.27 2.70
C GLY A 161 3.01 2.35 3.44
N GLY A 162 4.10 2.52 2.69
CA GLY A 162 5.46 2.58 3.26
C GLY A 162 6.44 1.56 2.69
N ALA A 163 6.21 1.08 1.47
CA ALA A 163 7.11 0.17 0.75
C ALA A 163 7.48 -1.10 1.53
N TYR A 164 6.59 -1.58 2.41
CA TYR A 164 6.81 -2.72 3.33
C TYR A 164 7.94 -2.57 4.37
N PHE A 165 8.63 -1.44 4.45
CA PHE A 165 9.72 -1.22 5.43
C PHE A 165 9.58 0.07 6.25
N LEU A 166 8.61 0.93 5.95
CA LEU A 166 8.37 2.20 6.62
C LEU A 166 6.93 2.29 7.14
N MET A 167 6.70 3.30 7.98
CA MET A 167 5.39 3.74 8.44
C MET A 167 4.66 2.72 9.31
N ASP A 168 3.46 3.08 9.72
CA ASP A 168 2.70 2.42 10.78
C ASP A 168 1.22 2.84 10.73
N PRO A 169 0.26 2.10 11.34
CA PRO A 169 -1.11 2.62 11.49
C PRO A 169 -1.17 4.03 12.08
N CYS A 170 -0.25 4.38 13.01
CA CYS A 170 -0.25 5.70 13.62
C CYS A 170 0.00 6.85 12.62
N THR A 171 0.71 6.62 11.51
CA THR A 171 0.95 7.64 10.48
C THR A 171 -0.28 7.89 9.59
N HIS A 172 -1.21 6.93 9.54
CA HIS A 172 -2.40 6.96 8.68
C HIS A 172 -3.69 7.34 9.43
N ARG A 173 -3.65 7.55 10.76
CA ARG A 173 -4.85 7.87 11.56
C ARG A 173 -5.65 9.07 11.05
N VAL A 174 -4.99 10.12 10.54
CA VAL A 174 -5.69 11.31 10.02
C VAL A 174 -6.52 11.00 8.76
N PRO A 175 -5.94 10.45 7.67
CA PRO A 175 -6.73 10.06 6.51
C PRO A 175 -7.74 8.97 6.83
N VAL A 176 -7.39 7.99 7.67
CA VAL A 176 -8.30 6.90 8.06
C VAL A 176 -9.49 7.40 8.87
N ALA A 177 -9.29 8.32 9.83
CA ALA A 177 -10.40 8.95 10.55
C ALA A 177 -11.26 9.82 9.62
N HIS A 178 -10.68 10.41 8.57
CA HIS A 178 -11.44 11.12 7.55
C HIS A 178 -12.30 10.16 6.70
N LEU A 179 -11.75 9.01 6.30
CA LEU A 179 -12.52 7.97 5.61
C LEU A 179 -13.66 7.44 6.49
N SER A 180 -13.38 7.18 7.78
CA SER A 180 -14.39 6.80 8.76
C SER A 180 -15.51 7.83 8.86
N ARG A 181 -15.18 9.13 8.89
CA ARG A 181 -16.19 10.21 8.90
C ARG A 181 -17.13 10.14 7.70
N LEU A 182 -16.59 9.89 6.50
CA LEU A 182 -17.37 9.91 5.26
C LEU A 182 -18.21 8.65 5.07
N THR A 183 -17.76 7.53 5.62
CA THR A 183 -18.44 6.24 5.49
C THR A 183 -19.33 5.90 6.68
N GLY A 184 -19.10 6.53 7.84
CA GLY A 184 -19.66 6.11 9.13
C GLY A 184 -19.11 4.77 9.63
N ALA A 185 -18.10 4.20 8.97
CA ALA A 185 -17.54 2.90 9.28
C ALA A 185 -16.34 2.99 10.22
N PRO A 186 -16.19 2.05 11.17
CA PRO A 186 -14.94 1.82 11.87
C PRO A 186 -13.90 1.28 10.89
N VAL A 187 -12.66 1.70 11.09
CA VAL A 187 -11.53 1.23 10.29
C VAL A 187 -10.59 0.43 11.18
N PHE A 188 -10.26 -0.78 10.78
CA PHE A 188 -9.35 -1.68 11.46
C PHE A 188 -7.98 -1.64 10.76
N SER A 189 -7.06 -0.81 11.28
CA SER A 189 -5.74 -0.61 10.69
C SER A 189 -4.74 -1.61 11.28
N VAL A 190 -4.11 -2.41 10.42
CA VAL A 190 -3.20 -3.49 10.84
C VAL A 190 -1.75 -3.00 10.89
N ARG A 191 -1.06 -3.30 11.99
CA ARG A 191 0.39 -3.11 12.13
C ARG A 191 1.09 -4.38 11.67
N TYR A 192 1.13 -4.59 10.36
CA TYR A 192 1.76 -5.77 9.77
C TYR A 192 3.30 -5.69 9.90
N ARG A 193 3.96 -6.85 9.97
CA ARG A 193 5.42 -6.91 10.09
C ARG A 193 6.13 -6.37 8.86
N LEU A 194 7.21 -5.66 9.11
CA LEU A 194 7.98 -4.96 8.08
C LEU A 194 9.25 -5.71 7.68
N ALA A 195 9.58 -5.58 6.41
CA ALA A 195 10.88 -5.89 5.84
C ALA A 195 11.96 -4.89 6.32
N PRO A 196 13.25 -5.24 6.22
CA PRO A 196 13.82 -6.53 5.78
C PRO A 196 13.86 -7.61 6.88
N GLN A 197 13.52 -7.28 8.13
CA GLN A 197 13.53 -8.22 9.26
C GLN A 197 12.49 -9.33 9.09
N ASN A 198 11.36 -8.99 8.45
CA ASN A 198 10.29 -9.93 8.13
C ASN A 198 9.93 -9.74 6.65
N PRO A 199 10.69 -10.30 5.70
CA PRO A 199 10.37 -10.20 4.28
C PRO A 199 9.07 -10.97 3.96
N PHE A 200 8.65 -10.91 2.70
CA PHE A 200 7.59 -11.75 2.18
C PHE A 200 7.83 -13.22 2.57
N PRO A 201 6.80 -13.95 3.09
CA PRO A 201 5.38 -13.60 3.15
C PRO A 201 4.85 -13.12 4.52
N ALA A 202 5.69 -12.61 5.42
CA ALA A 202 5.28 -12.30 6.80
C ALA A 202 4.08 -11.33 6.90
N ALA A 203 4.10 -10.22 6.14
CA ALA A 203 3.01 -9.26 6.12
C ALA A 203 1.69 -9.86 5.61
N LEU A 204 1.74 -10.83 4.69
CA LEU A 204 0.57 -11.52 4.17
C LEU A 204 -0.05 -12.47 5.20
N VAL A 205 0.79 -13.15 6.00
CA VAL A 205 0.31 -13.94 7.15
C VAL A 205 -0.41 -13.05 8.15
N ASP A 206 0.13 -11.86 8.44
CA ASP A 206 -0.50 -10.90 9.36
C ASP A 206 -1.82 -10.36 8.79
N ALA A 207 -1.87 -10.10 7.48
CA ALA A 207 -3.06 -9.64 6.78
C ALA A 207 -4.18 -10.69 6.77
N LEU A 208 -3.85 -11.96 6.51
CA LEU A 208 -4.81 -13.07 6.59
C LEU A 208 -5.29 -13.27 8.03
N THR A 209 -4.41 -13.19 9.01
CA THR A 209 -4.75 -13.27 10.44
C THR A 209 -5.73 -12.17 10.84
N ALA A 210 -5.50 -10.93 10.39
CA ALA A 210 -6.38 -9.80 10.65
C ALA A 210 -7.75 -9.98 9.98
N TYR A 211 -7.78 -10.45 8.74
CA TYR A 211 -9.03 -10.74 8.02
C TYR A 211 -9.85 -11.83 8.72
N LEU A 212 -9.22 -12.97 9.02
CA LEU A 212 -9.85 -14.08 9.75
C LEU A 212 -10.33 -13.65 11.14
N SER A 213 -9.59 -12.79 11.84
CA SER A 213 -10.00 -12.25 13.14
C SER A 213 -11.23 -11.34 13.05
N LEU A 214 -11.46 -10.66 11.92
CA LEU A 214 -12.68 -9.87 11.73
C LEU A 214 -13.92 -10.75 11.56
N ILE A 215 -13.82 -11.80 10.74
CA ILE A 215 -14.93 -12.73 10.45
C ILE A 215 -15.16 -13.75 11.57
N HIS A 216 -14.09 -14.18 12.24
CA HIS A 216 -14.08 -15.19 13.30
C HIS A 216 -13.24 -14.70 14.50
N PRO A 217 -13.69 -13.67 15.23
CA PRO A 217 -12.94 -13.09 16.33
C PRO A 217 -12.59 -14.10 17.43
N PRO A 218 -11.41 -13.96 18.05
CA PRO A 218 -11.05 -14.77 19.21
C PRO A 218 -12.00 -14.51 20.40
N PRO A 219 -12.12 -15.47 21.34
CA PRO A 219 -12.78 -15.23 22.61
C PRO A 219 -12.25 -13.97 23.30
N GLY A 220 -13.16 -13.07 23.70
CA GLY A 220 -12.79 -11.80 24.37
C GLY A 220 -12.43 -10.66 23.42
N ALA A 221 -12.55 -10.83 22.09
CA ALA A 221 -12.40 -9.72 21.15
C ALA A 221 -13.37 -8.57 21.45
N LEU A 222 -12.94 -7.34 21.14
CA LEU A 222 -13.76 -6.14 21.35
C LEU A 222 -15.00 -6.07 20.45
N HIS A 223 -14.99 -6.82 19.35
CA HIS A 223 -16.03 -6.80 18.33
C HIS A 223 -16.70 -8.16 18.16
N LYS A 224 -17.91 -8.14 17.61
CA LYS A 224 -18.62 -9.35 17.16
C LYS A 224 -18.11 -9.77 15.78
N PRO A 225 -18.35 -11.02 15.36
CA PRO A 225 -18.10 -11.45 13.98
C PRO A 225 -18.66 -10.44 12.98
N VAL A 226 -17.82 -9.99 12.05
CA VAL A 226 -18.22 -9.10 10.95
C VAL A 226 -18.46 -9.98 9.72
N PRO A 227 -19.67 -9.99 9.13
CA PRO A 227 -19.90 -10.73 7.89
C PRO A 227 -18.93 -10.28 6.79
N ALA A 228 -18.38 -11.21 6.02
CA ALA A 228 -17.37 -10.88 5.01
C ALA A 228 -17.89 -9.89 3.95
N ASN A 229 -19.17 -9.99 3.57
CA ASN A 229 -19.86 -9.04 2.69
C ASN A 229 -20.11 -7.64 3.30
N LYS A 230 -19.66 -7.40 4.54
CA LYS A 230 -19.61 -6.10 5.22
C LYS A 230 -18.18 -5.59 5.41
N ILE A 231 -17.18 -6.30 4.91
CA ILE A 231 -15.77 -5.89 4.99
C ILE A 231 -15.34 -5.31 3.64
N VAL A 232 -14.77 -4.11 3.66
CA VAL A 232 -14.00 -3.57 2.52
C VAL A 232 -12.53 -3.61 2.91
N ILE A 233 -11.71 -4.28 2.11
CA ILE A 233 -10.25 -4.23 2.29
C ILE A 233 -9.75 -2.97 1.59
N ALA A 234 -8.92 -2.17 2.26
CA ALA A 234 -8.38 -0.95 1.70
C ALA A 234 -6.91 -0.77 2.04
N GLY A 235 -6.18 -0.04 1.21
CA GLY A 235 -4.81 0.29 1.50
C GLY A 235 -4.17 1.14 0.42
N ASP A 236 -3.04 1.74 0.78
CA ASP A 236 -2.30 2.65 -0.10
C ASP A 236 -0.89 2.14 -0.39
N SER A 237 -0.36 2.38 -1.59
CA SER A 237 1.01 1.99 -1.95
C SER A 237 1.26 0.50 -1.71
N ALA A 238 2.26 0.14 -0.90
CA ALA A 238 2.50 -1.22 -0.41
C ALA A 238 1.31 -1.85 0.36
N GLY A 239 0.50 -1.06 1.06
CA GLY A 239 -0.74 -1.55 1.67
C GLY A 239 -1.84 -1.82 0.64
N GLY A 240 -1.83 -1.08 -0.48
CA GLY A 240 -2.66 -1.39 -1.65
C GLY A 240 -2.24 -2.70 -2.31
N ASN A 241 -0.93 -2.93 -2.45
CA ASN A 241 -0.37 -4.24 -2.81
C ASN A 241 -0.87 -5.33 -1.85
N LEU A 242 -0.69 -5.14 -0.53
CA LEU A 242 -1.09 -6.10 0.49
C LEU A 242 -2.58 -6.46 0.42
N SER A 243 -3.42 -5.47 0.11
CA SER A 243 -4.86 -5.65 -0.09
C SER A 243 -5.17 -6.56 -1.29
N LEU A 244 -4.49 -6.35 -2.42
CA LEU A 244 -4.67 -7.14 -3.65
C LEU A 244 -4.11 -8.55 -3.52
N VAL A 245 -2.93 -8.72 -2.90
CA VAL A 245 -2.35 -10.05 -2.69
C VAL A 245 -3.14 -10.84 -1.64
N LEU A 246 -3.72 -10.18 -0.62
CA LEU A 246 -4.67 -10.84 0.29
C LEU A 246 -5.91 -11.30 -0.47
N LEU A 247 -6.49 -10.46 -1.34
CA LEU A 247 -7.61 -10.87 -2.19
C LEU A 247 -7.24 -12.08 -3.05
N GLN A 248 -6.08 -12.06 -3.71
CA GLN A 248 -5.63 -13.16 -4.55
C GLN A 248 -5.40 -14.45 -3.75
N THR A 249 -4.90 -14.33 -2.52
CA THR A 249 -4.77 -15.43 -1.56
C THR A 249 -6.13 -16.03 -1.22
N LEU A 250 -7.12 -15.20 -0.87
CA LEU A 250 -8.48 -15.65 -0.56
C LEU A 250 -9.14 -16.35 -1.76
N LEU A 251 -8.99 -15.81 -2.98
CA LEU A 251 -9.50 -16.42 -4.20
C LEU A 251 -8.88 -17.79 -4.49
N THR A 252 -7.56 -17.90 -4.30
CA THR A 252 -6.81 -19.14 -4.53
C THR A 252 -7.25 -20.23 -3.54
N LEU A 253 -7.27 -19.89 -2.25
CA LEU A 253 -7.69 -20.82 -1.20
C LEU A 253 -9.17 -21.21 -1.32
N LYS A 254 -10.04 -20.27 -1.73
CA LYS A 254 -11.45 -20.56 -1.97
C LYS A 254 -11.64 -21.55 -3.13
N ARG A 255 -10.87 -21.42 -4.22
CA ARG A 255 -10.90 -22.39 -5.33
C ARG A 255 -10.44 -23.78 -4.89
N ALA A 256 -9.44 -23.86 -4.02
CA ALA A 256 -8.99 -25.11 -3.44
C ALA A 256 -10.02 -25.74 -2.47
N SER A 257 -11.03 -24.99 -2.01
CA SER A 257 -12.09 -25.44 -1.09
C SER A 257 -11.56 -26.06 0.21
N GLN A 258 -10.44 -25.54 0.73
CA GLN A 258 -9.84 -26.04 1.96
C GLN A 258 -10.20 -25.14 3.16
N PRO A 259 -10.72 -25.71 4.26
CA PRO A 259 -10.93 -24.94 5.48
C PRO A 259 -9.59 -24.57 6.12
N ILE A 260 -9.58 -23.47 6.88
CA ILE A 260 -8.46 -23.09 7.73
C ILE A 260 -8.86 -23.37 9.17
N CYS A 261 -8.01 -24.02 9.96
CA CYS A 261 -8.22 -24.07 11.41
C CYS A 261 -7.87 -22.71 12.01
N PHE A 262 -8.82 -22.05 12.64
CA PHE A 262 -8.64 -20.75 13.27
C PHE A 262 -9.42 -20.68 14.59
N HIS A 263 -8.71 -20.39 15.68
CA HIS A 263 -9.24 -20.43 17.05
C HIS A 263 -9.90 -21.77 17.42
N GLY A 264 -9.23 -22.87 17.02
CA GLY A 264 -9.66 -24.24 17.28
C GLY A 264 -10.91 -24.69 16.49
N LYS A 265 -11.29 -23.96 15.43
CA LYS A 265 -12.43 -24.30 14.56
C LYS A 265 -12.02 -24.25 13.10
N ASN A 266 -12.57 -25.16 12.30
CA ASN A 266 -12.48 -25.03 10.85
C ASN A 266 -13.39 -23.89 10.40
N VAL A 267 -12.81 -22.92 9.70
CA VAL A 267 -13.51 -21.75 9.18
C VAL A 267 -13.53 -21.77 7.65
N ASP A 268 -14.68 -21.34 7.10
CA ASP A 268 -14.86 -21.18 5.67
C ASP A 268 -14.31 -19.83 5.20
N LEU A 269 -13.77 -19.80 3.99
CA LEU A 269 -13.29 -18.57 3.37
C LEU A 269 -14.40 -17.90 2.56
N GLU A 270 -14.88 -16.79 3.11
CA GLU A 270 -15.73 -15.84 2.43
C GLU A 270 -14.90 -14.69 1.84
N LEU A 271 -15.39 -14.04 0.79
CA LEU A 271 -14.72 -12.90 0.16
C LEU A 271 -15.25 -11.59 0.75
N PRO A 272 -14.41 -10.53 0.82
CA PRO A 272 -14.86 -9.21 1.24
C PRO A 272 -15.90 -8.64 0.25
N ALA A 273 -16.62 -7.61 0.68
CA ALA A 273 -17.55 -6.87 -0.18
C ALA A 273 -16.86 -6.19 -1.37
N GLY A 274 -15.59 -5.81 -1.21
CA GLY A 274 -14.78 -5.18 -2.24
C GLY A 274 -13.38 -4.84 -1.73
N VAL A 275 -12.52 -4.41 -2.66
CA VAL A 275 -11.15 -3.96 -2.37
C VAL A 275 -10.94 -2.55 -2.90
N ALA A 276 -10.45 -1.62 -2.08
CA ALA A 276 -10.23 -0.23 -2.43
C ALA A 276 -8.76 0.16 -2.27
N THR A 277 -8.04 0.28 -3.39
CA THR A 277 -6.61 0.59 -3.40
C THR A 277 -6.31 2.02 -3.85
N ILE A 278 -5.28 2.58 -3.24
CA ILE A 278 -4.83 3.96 -3.44
C ILE A 278 -3.38 3.89 -3.90
N SER A 279 -3.13 4.17 -5.18
CA SER A 279 -1.79 4.07 -5.78
C SER A 279 -1.11 2.73 -5.45
N PRO A 280 -1.76 1.55 -5.65
CA PRO A 280 -1.21 0.28 -5.18
C PRO A 280 0.10 -0.09 -5.88
N TRP A 281 1.12 -0.49 -5.13
CA TRP A 281 2.39 -0.92 -5.73
C TRP A 281 2.28 -2.31 -6.36
N CYS A 282 2.01 -2.43 -7.66
CA CYS A 282 1.59 -3.69 -8.29
C CYS A 282 2.71 -4.48 -9.02
N ASP A 283 3.83 -3.83 -9.34
CA ASP A 283 5.04 -4.41 -9.95
C ASP A 283 6.28 -4.12 -9.08
N VAL A 284 6.67 -5.10 -8.27
CA VAL A 284 7.87 -5.03 -7.42
C VAL A 284 9.15 -4.96 -8.27
N THR A 285 9.10 -5.38 -9.53
CA THR A 285 10.24 -5.28 -10.46
C THR A 285 10.52 -3.84 -10.89
N ARG A 286 9.54 -2.94 -10.75
CA ARG A 286 9.56 -1.50 -11.11
C ARG A 286 9.79 -1.26 -12.60
N SER A 287 9.29 -2.14 -13.45
CA SER A 287 9.68 -2.21 -14.86
C SER A 287 8.84 -1.36 -15.82
N MET A 288 7.80 -0.70 -15.34
CA MET A 288 6.90 0.10 -16.16
C MET A 288 7.47 1.48 -16.54
N PRO A 289 7.17 2.03 -17.75
CA PRO A 289 7.65 3.34 -18.19
C PRO A 289 7.28 4.51 -17.28
N SER A 290 6.10 4.51 -16.65
CA SER A 290 5.64 5.57 -15.75
C SER A 290 6.62 5.87 -14.62
N ILE A 291 7.40 4.87 -14.17
CA ILE A 291 8.44 5.02 -13.14
C ILE A 291 9.42 6.15 -13.49
N ILE A 292 9.72 6.35 -14.77
CA ILE A 292 10.61 7.41 -15.26
C ILE A 292 9.81 8.58 -15.81
N ASN A 293 8.81 8.30 -16.65
CA ASN A 293 8.09 9.34 -17.39
C ASN A 293 7.28 10.29 -16.48
N ASN A 294 6.76 9.76 -15.37
CA ASN A 294 5.95 10.53 -14.42
C ASN A 294 6.73 11.00 -13.18
N ALA A 295 8.02 10.65 -13.05
CA ALA A 295 8.85 11.02 -11.91
C ALA A 295 8.90 12.55 -11.65
N LYS A 296 8.72 13.37 -12.69
CA LYS A 296 8.62 14.83 -12.56
C LYS A 296 7.45 15.28 -11.68
N PHE A 297 6.31 14.58 -11.72
CA PHE A 297 5.12 14.87 -10.93
C PHE A 297 5.16 14.27 -9.53
N ASP A 298 6.06 13.32 -9.28
CA ASP A 298 6.00 12.44 -8.13
C ASP A 298 7.17 12.63 -7.16
N TYR A 299 6.97 12.37 -5.87
CA TYR A 299 8.03 12.40 -4.86
C TYR A 299 8.75 11.06 -4.72
N LEU A 300 8.24 10.00 -5.35
CA LEU A 300 8.91 8.71 -5.42
C LEU A 300 10.11 8.79 -6.37
N GLU A 301 11.31 8.71 -5.81
CA GLU A 301 12.52 8.47 -6.60
C GLU A 301 12.82 6.97 -6.61
N MET A 302 12.37 6.29 -7.66
CA MET A 302 12.70 4.89 -7.90
C MET A 302 13.80 4.80 -8.95
N LYS A 303 14.98 4.27 -8.57
CA LYS A 303 16.06 3.98 -9.52
C LYS A 303 16.11 2.48 -9.87
N ALA A 304 16.52 2.25 -11.13
CA ALA A 304 16.83 1.01 -11.84
C ALA A 304 15.65 0.12 -12.29
N VAL A 305 15.36 0.23 -13.59
CA VAL A 305 15.04 -0.88 -14.51
C VAL A 305 16.34 -1.16 -15.27
N PRO A 306 16.68 -2.40 -15.67
CA PRO A 306 17.75 -2.59 -16.64
C PRO A 306 17.48 -1.72 -17.87
N SER A 307 18.51 -1.08 -18.43
CA SER A 307 18.38 -0.26 -19.62
C SER A 307 17.60 -1.02 -20.71
N GLU A 308 16.72 -0.33 -21.42
CA GLU A 308 16.17 -0.88 -22.66
C GLU A 308 17.25 -1.00 -23.74
N ASP A 309 18.34 -0.24 -23.60
CA ASP A 309 19.53 -0.35 -24.42
C ASP A 309 20.33 -1.62 -24.04
N PRO A 310 20.43 -2.62 -24.94
CA PRO A 310 21.24 -3.81 -24.71
C PRO A 310 22.74 -3.52 -24.61
N ASP A 311 23.22 -2.36 -25.08
CA ASP A 311 24.62 -1.95 -25.07
C ASP A 311 25.01 -1.15 -23.81
N GLU A 312 24.04 -0.76 -22.97
CA GLU A 312 24.26 -0.14 -21.66
C GLU A 312 23.76 -1.05 -20.52
N PRO A 313 24.51 -2.10 -20.14
CA PRO A 313 24.14 -2.91 -18.98
C PRO A 313 24.21 -2.03 -17.72
N ALA A 314 23.04 -1.75 -17.12
CA ALA A 314 22.98 -1.12 -15.82
C ALA A 314 23.36 -2.17 -14.74
N PRO A 315 24.52 -2.06 -14.08
CA PRO A 315 24.88 -2.98 -13.01
C PRO A 315 23.88 -2.86 -11.85
N PHE A 316 23.67 -3.94 -11.10
CA PHE A 316 22.90 -3.85 -9.86
C PHE A 316 23.50 -2.78 -8.96
N THR A 317 22.68 -1.81 -8.60
CA THR A 317 23.04 -0.79 -7.64
C THR A 317 22.29 -1.13 -6.35
N PRO A 318 22.98 -1.53 -5.27
CA PRO A 318 22.36 -1.78 -3.99
C PRO A 318 21.52 -0.57 -3.55
N LEU A 319 20.44 -0.83 -2.81
CA LEU A 319 19.67 0.26 -2.21
C LEU A 319 20.61 1.15 -1.39
N PRO A 320 20.54 2.49 -1.54
CA PRO A 320 21.58 3.43 -1.10
C PRO A 320 21.57 3.67 0.42
N PHE A 321 21.29 2.65 1.21
CA PHE A 321 21.29 2.71 2.66
C PHE A 321 22.69 2.38 3.20
N PRO A 322 23.22 3.19 4.13
CA PRO A 322 24.38 2.78 4.91
C PRO A 322 24.11 1.47 5.66
N SER A 323 25.16 0.66 5.84
CA SER A 323 25.07 -0.58 6.61
C SER A 323 24.55 -0.33 8.02
N GLY A 324 23.62 -1.16 8.47
CA GLY A 324 23.03 -1.16 9.81
C GLY A 324 22.72 -2.57 10.28
N ALA A 325 21.95 -2.67 11.38
CA ALA A 325 21.60 -3.97 11.95
C ALA A 325 20.57 -4.74 11.10
N ALA A 326 19.79 -4.02 10.30
CA ALA A 326 18.71 -4.61 9.48
C ALA A 326 19.07 -4.77 8.00
N TRP A 327 20.04 -4.00 7.47
CA TRP A 327 20.39 -4.00 6.05
C TRP A 327 21.86 -3.60 5.83
N PRO A 328 22.59 -4.23 4.89
CA PRO A 328 22.19 -5.41 4.12
C PRO A 328 21.98 -6.64 5.02
N VAL A 329 21.09 -7.54 4.59
CA VAL A 329 20.87 -8.82 5.27
C VAL A 329 22.01 -9.80 4.99
N SER A 330 22.13 -10.83 5.84
CA SER A 330 23.08 -11.94 5.66
C SER A 330 22.30 -13.26 5.76
N PRO A 331 22.19 -14.06 4.69
CA PRO A 331 22.76 -13.86 3.35
C PRO A 331 22.21 -12.62 2.60
N PRO A 332 22.96 -12.02 1.66
CA PRO A 332 22.55 -10.81 0.94
C PRO A 332 21.36 -11.04 0.01
N ARG A 333 20.55 -9.98 -0.17
CA ARG A 333 19.44 -9.90 -1.13
C ARG A 333 19.50 -8.62 -1.94
N VAL A 334 18.91 -8.64 -3.13
CA VAL A 334 18.82 -7.46 -4.02
C VAL A 334 17.59 -6.58 -3.74
N ASP A 335 16.59 -7.10 -3.04
CA ASP A 335 15.38 -6.39 -2.63
C ASP A 335 15.12 -6.56 -1.13
N MET A 336 14.56 -5.53 -0.49
CA MET A 336 14.26 -5.58 0.94
C MET A 336 13.04 -6.45 1.22
N PHE A 337 12.05 -6.40 0.34
CA PHE A 337 10.74 -6.99 0.59
C PHE A 337 10.72 -8.49 0.30
N ALA A 338 11.32 -8.94 -0.80
CA ALA A 338 11.25 -10.34 -1.23
C ALA A 338 12.58 -10.79 -1.85
N ASN A 339 12.81 -12.11 -1.90
CA ASN A 339 13.93 -12.66 -2.66
C ASN A 339 13.76 -12.36 -4.16
N ALA A 340 14.85 -12.30 -4.91
CA ALA A 340 14.82 -11.96 -6.33
C ALA A 340 13.93 -12.89 -7.16
N SER A 341 13.85 -14.18 -6.80
CA SER A 341 13.03 -15.16 -7.49
C SER A 341 11.52 -14.93 -7.29
N MET A 342 11.11 -14.21 -6.24
CA MET A 342 9.71 -13.96 -5.90
C MET A 342 9.10 -12.72 -6.58
N VAL A 343 9.90 -11.84 -7.18
CA VAL A 343 9.44 -10.49 -7.59
C VAL A 343 8.37 -10.47 -8.68
N ILE A 344 8.16 -11.57 -9.40
CA ILE A 344 7.05 -11.74 -10.37
C ILE A 344 6.02 -12.78 -9.92
N HIS A 345 6.11 -13.25 -8.67
CA HIS A 345 5.07 -14.11 -8.11
C HIS A 345 3.78 -13.30 -7.93
N PRO A 346 2.59 -13.84 -8.26
CA PRO A 346 1.31 -13.12 -8.15
C PRO A 346 1.01 -12.55 -6.75
N LEU A 347 1.48 -13.21 -5.69
CA LEU A 347 1.34 -12.73 -4.29
C LEU A 347 2.42 -11.73 -3.83
N VAL A 348 3.32 -11.33 -4.72
CA VAL A 348 4.32 -10.27 -4.50
C VAL A 348 4.06 -9.10 -5.43
N SER A 349 3.83 -9.39 -6.71
CA SER A 349 3.44 -8.43 -7.74
C SER A 349 2.07 -8.81 -8.30
N PRO A 350 0.96 -8.24 -7.77
CA PRO A 350 -0.38 -8.45 -8.29
C PRO A 350 -0.50 -8.29 -9.80
N LEU A 351 0.30 -7.42 -10.42
CA LEU A 351 0.32 -7.23 -11.88
C LEU A 351 0.71 -8.51 -12.62
N ALA A 352 1.55 -9.37 -12.04
CA ALA A 352 1.95 -10.66 -12.62
C ALA A 352 0.84 -11.72 -12.58
N THR A 353 -0.27 -11.45 -11.91
CA THR A 353 -1.41 -12.37 -11.85
C THR A 353 -2.04 -12.49 -13.23
N LYS A 354 -2.16 -13.72 -13.73
CA LYS A 354 -2.86 -14.00 -14.99
C LYS A 354 -4.33 -13.56 -14.90
N PRO A 355 -4.91 -12.96 -15.95
CA PRO A 355 -6.28 -12.43 -15.90
C PRO A 355 -7.32 -13.42 -15.38
N GLU A 356 -7.28 -14.68 -15.82
CA GLU A 356 -8.22 -15.73 -15.41
C GLU A 356 -8.20 -16.01 -13.90
N LEU A 357 -7.10 -15.69 -13.22
CA LEU A 357 -6.97 -15.85 -11.79
C LEU A 357 -7.60 -14.70 -10.99
N TRP A 358 -8.14 -13.67 -11.64
CA TRP A 358 -9.00 -12.66 -10.99
C TRP A 358 -10.48 -12.99 -11.07
N LYS A 359 -10.84 -14.08 -11.77
CA LYS A 359 -12.23 -14.53 -11.88
C LYS A 359 -12.87 -14.67 -10.49
N ASP A 360 -14.12 -14.24 -10.39
CA ASP A 360 -14.95 -14.24 -9.17
C ASP A 360 -14.45 -13.29 -8.06
N ALA A 361 -13.49 -12.41 -8.34
CA ALA A 361 -13.12 -11.33 -7.43
C ALA A 361 -14.32 -10.40 -7.15
N PRO A 362 -14.44 -9.88 -5.92
CA PRO A 362 -15.40 -8.83 -5.61
C PRO A 362 -15.01 -7.53 -6.34
N PRO A 363 -15.88 -6.52 -6.36
CA PRO A 363 -15.55 -5.23 -6.95
C PRO A 363 -14.24 -4.64 -6.44
N VAL A 364 -13.49 -3.98 -7.33
CA VAL A 364 -12.20 -3.35 -7.01
C VAL A 364 -12.17 -1.90 -7.43
N PHE A 365 -11.75 -1.03 -6.52
CA PHE A 365 -11.49 0.38 -6.77
C PHE A 365 -9.98 0.63 -6.83
N ILE A 366 -9.52 1.26 -7.91
CA ILE A 366 -8.12 1.65 -8.09
C ILE A 366 -8.08 3.15 -8.36
N SER A 367 -7.53 3.93 -7.45
CA SER A 367 -7.26 5.36 -7.66
C SER A 367 -5.77 5.60 -7.77
N THR A 368 -5.34 6.35 -8.78
CA THR A 368 -3.92 6.65 -9.03
C THR A 368 -3.70 8.12 -9.41
N GLY A 369 -2.49 8.64 -9.19
CA GLY A 369 -2.06 9.93 -9.71
C GLY A 369 -1.58 9.84 -11.17
N GLU A 370 -1.00 10.92 -11.69
CA GLU A 370 -0.07 10.86 -12.82
C GLU A 370 1.34 10.72 -12.23
N GLU A 371 1.62 9.52 -11.74
CA GLU A 371 2.69 9.20 -10.78
C GLU A 371 3.55 8.03 -11.29
N CYS A 372 4.59 7.67 -10.53
CA CYS A 372 5.50 6.59 -10.91
C CYS A 372 4.79 5.23 -11.07
N LEU A 373 3.71 4.99 -10.34
CA LEU A 373 2.96 3.72 -10.33
C LEU A 373 1.77 3.68 -11.32
N THR A 374 1.58 4.72 -12.12
CA THR A 374 0.41 4.84 -13.00
C THR A 374 0.23 3.64 -13.95
N ASP A 375 1.27 3.20 -14.64
CA ASP A 375 1.12 2.14 -15.65
C ASP A 375 0.70 0.81 -15.01
N GLU A 376 1.33 0.43 -13.88
CA GLU A 376 1.00 -0.83 -13.20
C GLU A 376 -0.43 -0.85 -12.67
N ASP A 377 -0.92 0.29 -12.15
CA ASP A 377 -2.30 0.45 -11.68
C ASP A 377 -3.32 0.29 -12.82
N LEU A 378 -3.06 0.97 -13.95
CA LEU A 378 -3.97 1.01 -15.09
C LEU A 378 -3.97 -0.31 -15.88
N ILE A 379 -2.82 -0.96 -16.03
CA ILE A 379 -2.71 -2.28 -16.67
C ILE A 379 -3.41 -3.33 -15.79
N LEU A 380 -3.23 -3.29 -14.47
CA LEU A 380 -3.96 -4.20 -13.58
C LEU A 380 -5.47 -3.98 -13.67
N ALA A 381 -5.94 -2.72 -13.67
CA ALA A 381 -7.34 -2.38 -13.83
C ALA A 381 -7.94 -2.97 -15.13
N ARG A 382 -7.20 -2.85 -16.24
CA ARG A 382 -7.55 -3.48 -17.54
C ARG A 382 -7.65 -5.00 -17.43
N ARG A 383 -6.64 -5.67 -16.85
CA ARG A 383 -6.60 -7.13 -16.70
C ARG A 383 -7.75 -7.66 -15.85
N MET A 384 -8.04 -7.01 -14.73
CA MET A 384 -9.17 -7.38 -13.86
C MET A 384 -10.51 -7.16 -14.56
N HIS A 385 -10.64 -6.08 -15.33
CA HIS A 385 -11.85 -5.84 -16.13
C HIS A 385 -12.06 -6.92 -17.20
N LYS A 386 -11.00 -7.32 -17.93
CA LYS A 386 -11.04 -8.43 -18.90
C LYS A 386 -11.45 -9.76 -18.26
N ALA A 387 -11.09 -9.96 -16.99
CA ALA A 387 -11.49 -11.12 -16.19
C ALA A 387 -12.95 -11.08 -15.69
N GLY A 388 -13.69 -10.00 -16.01
CA GLY A 388 -15.08 -9.81 -15.60
C GLY A 388 -15.26 -9.16 -14.23
N VAL A 389 -14.19 -8.66 -13.61
CA VAL A 389 -14.26 -8.00 -12.30
C VAL A 389 -14.91 -6.61 -12.45
N PRO A 390 -15.86 -6.22 -11.56
CA PRO A 390 -16.35 -4.86 -11.51
C PRO A 390 -15.25 -3.91 -11.02
N VAL A 391 -14.56 -3.25 -11.95
CA VAL A 391 -13.48 -2.31 -11.67
C VAL A 391 -13.97 -0.87 -11.74
N VAL A 392 -13.67 -0.09 -10.70
CA VAL A 392 -13.83 1.38 -10.68
C VAL A 392 -12.43 1.99 -10.65
N ALA A 393 -11.98 2.54 -11.77
CA ALA A 393 -10.67 3.17 -11.87
C ALA A 393 -10.78 4.69 -11.94
N GLU A 394 -9.93 5.41 -11.20
CA GLU A 394 -9.81 6.87 -11.23
C GLU A 394 -8.34 7.29 -11.38
N GLN A 395 -8.08 8.27 -12.25
CA GLN A 395 -6.75 8.87 -12.39
C GLN A 395 -6.84 10.39 -12.26
N PHE A 396 -5.94 10.98 -11.49
CA PHE A 396 -5.86 12.42 -11.28
C PHE A 396 -4.64 13.01 -11.99
N GLU A 397 -4.87 13.86 -13.00
CA GLU A 397 -3.81 14.48 -13.80
C GLU A 397 -2.84 15.29 -12.92
N GLY A 398 -1.55 15.08 -13.18
CA GLY A 398 -0.45 15.74 -12.48
C GLY A 398 -0.39 15.49 -10.98
N MET A 399 -1.20 14.61 -10.39
CA MET A 399 -1.14 14.35 -8.95
C MET A 399 -0.04 13.35 -8.59
N PRO A 400 0.72 13.56 -7.49
CA PRO A 400 1.77 12.65 -7.04
C PRO A 400 1.21 11.36 -6.43
N HIS A 401 2.11 10.43 -6.09
CA HIS A 401 1.78 9.21 -5.34
C HIS A 401 0.94 9.50 -4.09
N CYS A 402 -0.10 8.70 -3.85
CA CYS A 402 -1.00 8.82 -2.70
C CYS A 402 -1.53 10.25 -2.45
N HIS A 403 -1.69 11.08 -3.48
CA HIS A 403 -2.04 12.50 -3.33
C HIS A 403 -3.29 12.72 -2.45
N GLY A 404 -4.28 11.84 -2.56
CA GLY A 404 -5.53 11.92 -1.81
C GLY A 404 -5.31 11.94 -0.29
N LEU A 405 -4.36 11.14 0.19
CA LEU A 405 -4.00 11.03 1.61
C LEU A 405 -3.17 12.22 2.09
N LEU A 406 -2.36 12.80 1.21
CA LEU A 406 -1.50 13.95 1.52
C LEU A 406 -2.25 15.28 1.46
N MET A 407 -3.25 15.37 0.58
CA MET A 407 -3.91 16.61 0.19
C MET A 407 -5.40 16.62 0.52
N ILE A 408 -5.80 15.93 1.60
CA ILE A 408 -7.20 15.75 2.06
C ILE A 408 -8.08 17.00 1.94
N SER A 409 -7.53 18.18 2.25
CA SER A 409 -8.28 19.45 2.26
C SER A 409 -8.45 20.13 0.88
N THR A 410 -7.72 19.70 -0.15
CA THR A 410 -7.77 20.31 -1.50
C THR A 410 -9.00 19.83 -2.26
N PRO A 411 -9.41 20.49 -3.36
CA PRO A 411 -10.49 20.00 -4.22
C PRO A 411 -10.25 18.57 -4.71
N SER A 412 -9.05 18.26 -5.20
CA SER A 412 -8.68 16.90 -5.65
C SER A 412 -8.74 15.90 -4.50
N GLY A 413 -8.21 16.23 -3.32
CA GLY A 413 -8.29 15.34 -2.15
C GLY A 413 -9.73 15.05 -1.71
N LYS A 414 -10.61 16.06 -1.74
CA LYS A 414 -12.04 15.87 -1.45
C LYS A 414 -12.72 14.97 -2.48
N ARG A 415 -12.43 15.17 -3.78
CA ARG A 415 -12.98 14.34 -4.86
C ARG A 415 -12.49 12.90 -4.78
N PHE A 416 -11.22 12.70 -4.44
CA PHE A 416 -10.64 11.39 -4.16
C PHE A 416 -11.39 10.68 -3.03
N PHE A 417 -11.54 11.34 -1.87
CA PHE A 417 -12.22 10.74 -0.72
C PHE A 417 -13.72 10.52 -0.97
N GLN A 418 -14.34 11.36 -1.80
CA GLN A 418 -15.71 11.13 -2.26
C GLN A 418 -15.80 9.78 -2.99
N GLY A 419 -15.01 9.58 -4.05
CA GLY A 419 -15.00 8.34 -4.84
C GLY A 419 -14.68 7.11 -4.00
N LEU A 420 -13.64 7.20 -3.16
CA LEU A 420 -13.27 6.12 -2.22
C LEU A 420 -14.42 5.77 -1.27
N SER A 421 -15.06 6.77 -0.65
CA SER A 421 -16.15 6.52 0.30
C SER A 421 -17.43 6.01 -0.38
N GLU A 422 -17.72 6.48 -1.60
CA GLU A 422 -18.85 6.02 -2.42
C GLU A 422 -18.66 4.56 -2.80
N PHE A 423 -17.48 4.20 -3.30
CA PHE A 423 -17.14 2.81 -3.59
C PHE A 423 -17.32 1.91 -2.36
N CYS A 424 -16.79 2.28 -1.19
CA CYS A 424 -16.94 1.46 0.02
C CYS A 424 -18.42 1.19 0.35
N ARG A 425 -19.27 2.23 0.30
CA ARG A 425 -20.70 2.11 0.57
C ARG A 425 -21.43 1.28 -0.49
N ASP A 426 -21.05 1.41 -1.75
CA ASP A 426 -21.67 0.69 -2.86
C ASP A 426 -21.24 -0.77 -2.92
N ALA A 427 -19.98 -1.08 -2.57
CA ALA A 427 -19.48 -2.45 -2.50
C ALA A 427 -20.26 -3.27 -1.47
N VAL A 428 -20.40 -2.76 -0.25
CA VAL A 428 -21.19 -3.39 0.83
C VAL A 428 -22.68 -3.47 0.50
N ALA A 429 -23.19 -2.58 -0.35
CA ALA A 429 -24.57 -2.60 -0.78
C ALA A 429 -24.82 -3.42 -2.05
N GLY A 430 -23.78 -4.02 -2.65
CA GLY A 430 -23.89 -4.76 -3.91
C GLY A 430 -24.29 -3.89 -5.11
N ARG A 431 -23.92 -2.61 -5.10
CA ARG A 431 -24.28 -1.61 -6.14
C ARG A 431 -23.15 -1.27 -7.11
N VAL A 432 -21.95 -1.79 -6.91
CA VAL A 432 -20.83 -1.50 -7.82
C VAL A 432 -21.06 -2.20 -9.16
N ALA A 433 -21.19 -1.41 -10.23
CA ALA A 433 -21.33 -1.89 -11.59
C ALA A 433 -19.99 -1.79 -12.34
N PRO A 434 -19.69 -2.72 -13.27
CA PRO A 434 -18.55 -2.56 -14.17
C PRO A 434 -18.71 -1.31 -15.02
N THR A 435 -17.71 -0.42 -15.02
CA THR A 435 -17.75 0.79 -15.83
C THR A 435 -17.17 0.58 -17.23
N GLY A 436 -16.20 -0.33 -17.37
CA GLY A 436 -15.38 -0.50 -18.58
C GLY A 436 -14.50 0.71 -18.93
N HIS A 437 -14.47 1.73 -18.08
CA HIS A 437 -13.78 2.99 -18.32
C HIS A 437 -13.05 3.48 -17.06
N LEU A 438 -11.87 4.05 -17.28
CA LEU A 438 -11.17 4.92 -16.35
C LEU A 438 -11.89 6.28 -16.30
N THR A 439 -12.13 6.79 -15.08
CA THR A 439 -12.51 8.19 -14.86
C THR A 439 -11.23 9.01 -14.73
N TRP A 440 -10.88 9.71 -15.80
CA TRP A 440 -9.74 10.63 -15.81
C TRP A 440 -10.19 12.02 -15.37
N LEU A 441 -9.54 12.54 -14.33
CA LEU A 441 -9.82 13.82 -13.69
C LEU A 441 -8.71 14.81 -14.03
N GLY A 442 -9.02 15.78 -14.88
CA GLY A 442 -8.05 16.75 -15.36
C GLY A 442 -7.57 17.71 -14.27
N PHE A 443 -6.45 18.38 -14.56
CA PHE A 443 -5.79 19.29 -13.64
C PHE A 443 -6.78 20.31 -13.03
N GLY A 444 -6.71 20.47 -11.71
CA GLY A 444 -7.61 21.35 -10.96
C GLY A 444 -9.10 20.93 -11.00
N LEU A 445 -9.39 19.69 -11.40
CA LEU A 445 -10.74 19.18 -11.68
C LEU A 445 -11.49 19.98 -12.76
N GLN A 446 -10.76 20.58 -13.70
CA GLN A 446 -11.33 21.41 -14.76
C GLN A 446 -12.04 20.60 -15.85
N SER A 447 -11.76 19.31 -15.96
CA SER A 447 -12.43 18.42 -16.91
C SER A 447 -12.49 16.99 -16.38
N THR A 448 -13.42 16.21 -16.93
CA THR A 448 -13.52 14.77 -16.68
C THR A 448 -13.67 14.05 -18.01
N ARG A 449 -12.91 12.97 -18.20
CA ARG A 449 -12.98 12.14 -19.40
C ARG A 449 -13.19 10.69 -18.99
N LYS A 450 -13.92 9.93 -19.82
CA LYS A 450 -14.00 8.48 -19.70
C LYS A 450 -13.09 7.89 -20.76
N ILE A 451 -12.11 7.10 -20.33
CA ILE A 451 -11.16 6.43 -21.22
C ILE A 451 -11.46 4.93 -21.12
N PRO A 452 -11.74 4.22 -22.22
CA PRO A 452 -11.95 2.77 -22.17
C PRO A 452 -10.76 2.09 -21.48
N LEU A 453 -11.02 1.12 -20.59
CA LEU A 453 -9.95 0.42 -19.85
C LEU A 453 -8.97 -0.32 -20.77
N GLU A 454 -9.34 -0.58 -22.02
CA GLU A 454 -8.43 -1.15 -23.02
C GLU A 454 -7.37 -0.15 -23.52
N GLU A 455 -7.65 1.16 -23.41
CA GLU A 455 -6.86 2.26 -24.00
C GLU A 455 -6.09 3.07 -22.94
N VAL A 456 -6.09 2.66 -21.68
CA VAL A 456 -5.54 3.45 -20.55
C VAL A 456 -4.02 3.48 -20.44
N SER A 457 -3.32 2.55 -21.09
CA SER A 457 -1.85 2.52 -21.13
C SER A 457 -1.38 2.10 -22.51
N GLU A 458 -0.34 2.77 -22.99
CA GLU A 458 0.36 2.43 -24.24
C GLU A 458 1.12 1.09 -24.13
N VAL A 459 1.34 0.61 -22.91
CA VAL A 459 1.94 -0.70 -22.65
C VAL A 459 0.85 -1.75 -22.67
N ASP A 460 0.85 -2.58 -23.72
CA ASP A 460 -0.03 -3.74 -23.80
C ASP A 460 0.34 -4.83 -22.76
N ASP A 461 -0.53 -5.82 -22.60
CA ASP A 461 -0.35 -6.85 -21.58
C ASP A 461 0.90 -7.71 -21.81
N GLU A 462 1.24 -8.03 -23.07
CA GLU A 462 2.41 -8.84 -23.40
C GLU A 462 3.72 -8.09 -23.19
N ARG A 463 3.75 -6.80 -23.53
CA ARG A 463 4.88 -5.91 -23.30
C ARG A 463 5.12 -5.70 -21.81
N ALA A 464 4.06 -5.55 -21.02
CA ALA A 464 4.15 -5.45 -19.57
C ALA A 464 4.81 -6.71 -18.97
N ASP A 465 4.31 -7.89 -19.34
CA ASP A 465 4.85 -9.16 -18.87
C ASP A 465 6.32 -9.36 -19.28
N THR A 466 6.67 -8.97 -20.51
CA THR A 466 8.04 -9.07 -21.02
C THR A 466 9.00 -8.18 -20.25
N ARG A 467 8.58 -6.94 -19.92
CA ARG A 467 9.36 -6.02 -19.09
C ARG A 467 9.59 -6.57 -17.69
N MET A 468 8.53 -7.08 -17.04
CA MET A 468 8.62 -7.69 -15.71
C MET A 468 9.55 -8.90 -15.70
N ARG A 469 9.42 -9.81 -16.68
CA ARG A 469 10.32 -10.98 -16.83
C ARG A 469 11.78 -10.57 -17.04
N LYS A 470 12.06 -9.56 -17.89
CA LYS A 470 13.43 -9.05 -18.10
C LYS A 470 14.02 -8.51 -16.80
N SER A 471 13.25 -7.71 -16.06
CA SER A 471 13.69 -7.15 -14.77
C SER A 471 13.89 -8.22 -13.70
N ALA A 472 13.00 -9.21 -13.61
CA ALA A 472 13.12 -10.34 -12.68
C ALA A 472 14.36 -11.20 -12.97
N ALA A 473 14.57 -11.59 -14.22
CA ALA A 473 15.74 -12.37 -14.63
C ALA A 473 17.05 -11.62 -14.34
N TRP A 474 17.08 -10.30 -14.53
CA TRP A 474 18.21 -9.47 -14.13
C TRP A 474 18.44 -9.55 -12.62
N ARG A 475 17.42 -9.31 -11.79
CA ARG A 475 17.53 -9.38 -10.31
C ARG A 475 18.02 -10.73 -9.80
N VAL A 476 17.53 -11.83 -10.37
CA VAL A 476 17.96 -13.19 -9.97
C VAL A 476 19.45 -13.38 -10.21
N ARG A 477 19.96 -13.01 -11.39
CA ARG A 477 21.40 -13.11 -11.70
C ARG A 477 22.26 -12.29 -10.74
N GLU A 478 21.81 -11.09 -10.39
CA GLU A 478 22.54 -10.20 -9.50
C GLU A 478 22.53 -10.71 -8.05
N GLU A 479 21.41 -11.27 -7.58
CA GLU A 479 21.33 -11.90 -6.25
C GLU A 479 22.19 -13.16 -6.17
N GLU A 480 22.22 -13.99 -7.21
CA GLU A 480 23.12 -15.15 -7.32
C GLU A 480 24.59 -14.74 -7.27
N ALA A 481 24.96 -13.65 -7.95
CA ALA A 481 26.31 -13.11 -7.91
C ALA A 481 26.70 -12.64 -6.50
N LEU A 482 25.83 -11.89 -5.82
CA LEU A 482 26.03 -11.46 -4.42
C LEU A 482 26.17 -12.66 -3.47
N LEU A 483 25.31 -13.67 -3.62
CA LEU A 483 25.38 -14.89 -2.80
C LEU A 483 26.66 -15.68 -3.04
N LYS A 484 27.16 -15.72 -4.29
CA LYS A 484 28.43 -16.36 -4.63
C LYS A 484 29.61 -15.65 -3.99
N GLU A 485 29.64 -14.32 -4.04
CA GLU A 485 30.67 -13.51 -3.39
C GLU A 485 30.65 -13.69 -1.88
N TRP A 486 29.46 -13.60 -1.26
CA TRP A 486 29.28 -13.80 0.19
C TRP A 486 29.74 -15.18 0.64
N ARG A 487 29.39 -16.25 -0.08
CA ARG A 487 29.85 -17.63 0.21
C ARG A 487 31.37 -17.78 0.06
N ALA A 488 32.00 -17.06 -0.86
CA ALA A 488 33.45 -17.09 -1.04
C ALA A 488 34.15 -16.38 0.14
N GLN A 489 33.61 -15.24 0.58
CA GLN A 489 34.11 -14.52 1.76
C GLN A 489 33.93 -15.31 3.06
N ALA A 490 32.82 -16.05 3.23
CA ALA A 490 32.57 -16.86 4.42
C ALA A 490 33.43 -18.13 4.54
N LYS A 491 34.11 -18.52 3.46
CA LYS A 491 35.06 -19.67 3.44
C LYS A 491 36.50 -19.26 3.72
N LEU A 492 36.79 -17.96 3.68
CA LEU A 492 38.06 -17.35 4.08
C LEU A 492 38.01 -17.01 5.56
#